data_AF-A0A2S2P725-F1
#
_entry.id   AF-A0A2S2P725-F1
#
_cell.length_a   1.000
_cell.length_b   1.000
_cell.length_c   1.000
_cell.angle_alpha   90.00
_cell.angle_beta   90.00
_cell.angle_gamma   90.00
#
_symmetry.space_group_name_H-M   'P 1'
#
loop_
_entity.id
_entity.type
_entity.pdbx_description
1 polymer ?
#
loop_
_entity_poly.entity_id
_entity_poly.type
_entity_poly.pdbx_seq_one_letter_code
_entity_poly.pdbx_strand_id
1 'polypeptide(L)'
;MASGDISWRCTIRLCTSTIQTNSKISNILTENENISHNHNTVENRDIQRQIVRNNCKRKATECISERPNKIIRHELIAIETTELLHNYMYSIRKSMYRKRRKIIPAAPTSLFELIQQLKTNSLTTNRNKTFCHVNEKLKI
;
A
#
# COMPACT_ATOMS: atom_id res chain seq x y z
N MET A 1 9.80 -1.13 -32.50
CA MET A 1 8.84 -0.21 -31.84
C MET A 1 8.08 -1.05 -30.82
N ALA A 2 8.21 -0.77 -29.52
CA ALA A 2 7.56 -1.59 -28.49
C ALA A 2 6.05 -1.35 -28.56
N SER A 3 5.26 -2.41 -28.79
CA SER A 3 3.81 -2.38 -29.04
C SER A 3 2.97 -1.78 -27.89
N GLY A 4 3.59 -1.45 -26.75
CA GLY A 4 2.91 -0.90 -25.57
C GLY A 4 2.10 -1.96 -24.79
N ASP A 5 2.24 -3.23 -25.18
CA ASP A 5 1.51 -4.34 -24.57
C ASP A 5 2.00 -4.63 -23.14
N ILE A 6 1.08 -5.10 -22.31
CA ILE A 6 1.32 -5.35 -20.89
C ILE A 6 1.33 -6.86 -20.66
N SER A 7 2.43 -7.37 -20.09
CA SER A 7 2.52 -8.78 -19.67
C SER A 7 2.20 -8.94 -18.19
N TRP A 8 1.31 -9.89 -17.91
CA TRP A 8 0.88 -10.30 -16.59
C TRP A 8 1.43 -11.69 -16.31
N ARG A 9 1.99 -11.90 -15.11
CA ARG A 9 2.43 -13.22 -14.65
C ARG A 9 1.46 -13.75 -13.61
N CYS A 10 1.30 -15.07 -13.55
CA CYS A 10 0.62 -15.73 -12.45
C CYS A 10 1.16 -15.27 -11.08
N THR A 11 0.26 -15.14 -10.10
CA THR A 11 0.60 -14.70 -8.74
C THR A 11 1.31 -15.77 -7.91
N ILE A 12 1.19 -17.04 -8.28
CA ILE A 12 1.90 -18.14 -7.64
C ILE A 12 3.37 -18.11 -8.05
N ARG A 13 4.27 -17.97 -7.08
CA ARG A 13 5.71 -17.74 -7.30
C ARG A 13 6.39 -18.80 -8.17
N LEU A 14 5.95 -20.05 -8.07
CA LEU A 14 6.51 -21.18 -8.82
C LEU A 14 5.86 -21.36 -10.21
N CYS A 15 4.84 -20.57 -10.51
CA CYS A 15 4.14 -20.60 -11.78
C CYS A 15 4.76 -19.60 -12.75
N THR A 16 5.16 -20.09 -13.92
CA THR A 16 5.78 -19.28 -14.98
C THR A 16 4.78 -18.77 -16.01
N SER A 17 3.50 -19.12 -15.87
CA SER A 17 2.46 -18.78 -16.83
C SER A 17 2.24 -17.27 -16.91
N THR A 18 2.10 -16.77 -18.14
CA THR A 18 1.93 -15.34 -18.46
C THR A 18 0.81 -15.12 -19.46
N ILE A 19 0.17 -13.96 -19.36
CA ILE A 19 -0.86 -13.47 -20.28
C ILE A 19 -0.42 -12.10 -20.78
N GLN A 20 -0.65 -11.77 -22.05
CA GLN A 20 -0.42 -10.43 -22.58
C GLN A 20 -1.72 -9.76 -22.95
N THR A 21 -1.88 -8.50 -22.53
CA THR A 21 -3.01 -7.65 -22.92
C THR A 21 -2.51 -6.46 -23.72
N ASN A 22 -3.42 -5.84 -24.48
CA ASN A 22 -3.13 -4.55 -25.09
C ASN A 22 -2.84 -3.47 -24.02
N SER A 23 -2.25 -2.36 -24.45
CA SER A 23 -1.93 -1.22 -23.58
C SER A 23 -3.12 -0.67 -22.79
N LYS A 24 -4.35 -0.84 -23.32
CA LYS A 24 -5.61 -0.41 -22.68
C LYS A 24 -6.21 -1.44 -21.72
N ILE A 25 -5.62 -2.63 -21.61
CA ILE A 25 -6.11 -3.74 -20.76
C ILE A 25 -7.59 -4.07 -21.08
N SER A 26 -7.98 -3.95 -22.35
CA SER A 26 -9.34 -4.28 -22.80
C SER A 26 -9.38 -5.67 -23.43
N ASN A 27 -8.30 -6.07 -24.10
CA ASN A 27 -8.23 -7.27 -24.90
C ASN A 27 -7.01 -8.10 -24.51
N ILE A 28 -7.19 -9.41 -24.44
CA ILE A 28 -6.08 -10.37 -24.34
C ILE A 28 -5.51 -10.53 -25.75
N LEU A 29 -4.21 -10.31 -25.91
CA LEU A 29 -3.49 -10.37 -27.19
C LEU A 29 -2.80 -11.71 -27.40
N THR A 30 -2.37 -12.34 -26.31
CA THR A 30 -1.72 -13.64 -26.37
C THR A 30 -2.22 -14.46 -25.20
N GLU A 31 -3.01 -15.47 -25.54
CA GLU A 31 -3.16 -16.66 -24.73
C GLU A 31 -2.08 -17.60 -25.25
N ASN A 32 -1.09 -17.98 -24.42
CA ASN A 32 -0.29 -19.14 -24.81
C ASN A 32 -1.30 -20.28 -24.99
N GLU A 33 -1.35 -20.92 -26.16
CA GLU A 33 -2.36 -21.94 -26.49
C GLU A 33 -2.38 -23.11 -25.46
N ASN A 34 -1.39 -23.16 -24.57
CA ASN A 34 -1.40 -23.95 -23.35
C ASN A 34 -0.98 -23.10 -22.13
N ILE A 35 -1.85 -22.24 -21.58
CA ILE A 35 -1.68 -21.69 -20.22
C ILE A 35 -1.88 -22.84 -19.22
N SER A 36 -0.88 -23.70 -19.13
CA SER A 36 -0.83 -24.76 -18.13
C SER A 36 -0.31 -24.14 -16.84
N HIS A 37 -1.17 -24.06 -15.83
CA HIS A 37 -0.75 -23.72 -14.49
C HIS A 37 -0.23 -24.97 -13.80
N ASN A 38 0.95 -24.89 -13.18
CA ASN A 38 1.52 -25.96 -12.39
C ASN A 38 0.97 -26.00 -10.95
N HIS A 39 -0.23 -25.48 -10.74
CA HIS A 39 -0.88 -25.40 -9.44
C HIS A 39 -2.40 -25.46 -9.60
N ASN A 40 -3.08 -25.86 -8.53
CA ASN A 40 -4.54 -25.85 -8.47
C ASN A 40 -5.09 -24.43 -8.51
N THR A 41 -6.39 -24.31 -8.77
CA THR A 41 -7.11 -23.05 -8.66
C THR A 41 -6.91 -22.44 -7.28
N VAL A 42 -6.67 -21.13 -7.25
CA VAL A 42 -6.51 -20.39 -5.99
C VAL A 42 -7.86 -20.36 -5.30
N GLU A 43 -7.90 -20.70 -4.01
CA GLU A 43 -9.13 -20.67 -3.23
C GLU A 43 -9.71 -19.25 -3.21
N ASN A 44 -11.04 -19.14 -3.30
CA ASN A 44 -11.73 -17.85 -3.23
C ASN A 44 -11.32 -17.06 -1.97
N ARG A 45 -11.11 -17.77 -0.85
CA ARG A 45 -10.57 -17.24 0.40
C ARG A 45 -9.29 -16.42 0.22
N ASP A 46 -8.33 -16.91 -0.56
CA ASP A 46 -7.04 -16.25 -0.75
C ASP A 46 -7.16 -15.02 -1.64
N ILE A 47 -8.07 -15.08 -2.63
CA ILE A 47 -8.44 -13.93 -3.46
C ILE A 47 -9.05 -12.83 -2.58
N GLN A 48 -10.03 -13.16 -1.73
CA GLN A 48 -10.64 -12.20 -0.81
C GLN A 48 -9.60 -11.55 0.10
N ARG A 49 -8.72 -12.33 0.71
CA ARG A 49 -7.61 -11.82 1.53
C ARG A 49 -6.75 -10.81 0.78
N GLN A 50 -6.42 -11.10 -0.47
CA GLN A 50 -5.62 -10.21 -1.30
C GLN A 50 -6.35 -8.91 -1.59
N ILE A 51 -7.66 -8.96 -1.85
CA ILE A 51 -8.51 -7.78 -2.04
C ILE A 51 -8.47 -6.89 -0.78
N VAL A 52 -8.76 -7.45 0.41
CA VAL A 52 -8.75 -6.69 1.69
C VAL A 52 -7.41 -6.01 1.90
N ARG A 53 -6.33 -6.79 1.74
CA ARG A 53 -4.97 -6.32 1.95
C ARG A 53 -4.64 -5.16 1.02
N ASN A 54 -5.02 -5.25 -0.25
CA ASN A 54 -4.76 -4.22 -1.24
C ASN A 54 -5.58 -2.95 -0.97
N ASN A 55 -6.85 -3.08 -0.63
CA ASN A 55 -7.69 -1.94 -0.27
C ASN A 55 -7.19 -1.24 0.99
N CYS A 56 -6.91 -1.99 2.06
CA CYS A 56 -6.34 -1.44 3.30
C CYS A 56 -5.03 -0.70 3.02
N LYS A 57 -4.18 -1.25 2.16
CA LYS A 57 -2.88 -0.68 1.79
C LYS A 57 -3.04 0.62 1.00
N ARG A 58 -4.00 0.69 0.08
CA ARG A 58 -4.34 1.90 -0.69
C ARG A 58 -4.94 2.98 0.21
N LYS A 59 -5.94 2.65 1.03
CA LYS A 59 -6.53 3.59 2.00
C LYS A 59 -5.53 4.06 3.05
N ALA A 60 -4.57 3.22 3.44
CA ALA A 60 -3.52 3.61 4.38
C ALA A 60 -2.64 4.76 3.88
N THR A 61 -2.48 4.90 2.55
CA THR A 61 -1.72 5.99 1.93
C THR A 61 -2.59 7.20 1.61
N GLU A 62 -3.85 7.00 1.22
CA GLU A 62 -4.81 8.10 0.96
C GLU A 62 -5.22 8.80 2.28
N CYS A 63 -5.51 8.03 3.32
CA CYS A 63 -5.94 8.52 4.63
C CYS A 63 -4.82 8.30 5.67
N ILE A 64 -3.71 9.03 5.53
CA ILE A 64 -2.51 8.82 6.36
C ILE A 64 -2.76 9.05 7.86
N SER A 65 -3.62 10.02 8.18
CA SER A 65 -4.01 10.42 9.54
C SER A 65 -5.00 9.46 10.20
N GLU A 66 -5.69 8.62 9.42
CA GLU A 66 -6.69 7.70 9.98
C GLU A 66 -6.03 6.53 10.72
N ARG A 67 -6.66 6.05 11.80
CA ARG A 67 -6.12 4.91 12.55
C ARG A 67 -6.21 3.63 11.70
N PRO A 68 -5.13 2.83 11.58
CA PRO A 68 -5.14 1.62 10.74
C PRO A 68 -6.27 0.63 11.07
N ASN A 69 -6.62 0.48 12.35
CA ASN A 69 -7.73 -0.40 12.75
C ASN A 69 -9.10 0.07 12.24
N LYS A 70 -9.30 1.38 12.04
CA LYS A 70 -10.56 1.92 11.50
C LYS A 70 -10.69 1.57 10.01
N ILE A 71 -9.61 1.76 9.25
CA ILE A 71 -9.52 1.33 7.84
C ILE A 71 -9.78 -0.17 7.72
N ILE A 72 -9.10 -0.99 8.53
CA ILE A 72 -9.26 -2.45 8.48
C ILE A 72 -10.70 -2.85 8.78
N ARG A 73 -11.31 -2.31 9.83
CA ARG A 73 -12.72 -2.62 10.17
C ARG A 73 -13.66 -2.26 9.02
N HIS A 74 -13.46 -1.10 8.40
CA HIS A 74 -14.27 -0.68 7.25
C HIS A 74 -14.13 -1.66 6.08
N GLU A 75 -12.92 -2.12 5.77
CA GLU A 75 -12.72 -3.11 4.69
C GLU A 75 -13.28 -4.48 5.03
N LEU A 76 -13.29 -4.87 6.31
CA LEU A 76 -13.83 -6.16 6.74
C LEU A 76 -15.35 -6.23 6.68
N ILE A 77 -16.06 -5.10 6.85
CA ILE A 77 -17.52 -5.05 6.73
C ILE A 77 -17.98 -5.41 5.31
N ALA A 78 -17.15 -5.12 4.29
CA ALA A 78 -17.50 -5.36 2.90
C ALA A 78 -17.34 -6.84 2.45
N ILE A 79 -17.12 -7.77 3.37
CA ILE A 79 -16.76 -9.17 3.06
C ILE A 79 -17.68 -10.09 3.84
N GLU A 80 -18.24 -11.10 3.16
CA GLU A 80 -19.16 -12.08 3.76
C GLU A 80 -18.54 -12.96 4.85
N THR A 81 -17.23 -13.22 4.81
CA THR A 81 -16.57 -14.20 5.69
C THR A 81 -15.36 -13.62 6.43
N THR A 82 -15.59 -13.15 7.66
CA THR A 82 -14.57 -12.51 8.51
C THR A 82 -13.66 -13.50 9.23
N GLU A 83 -14.11 -14.74 9.46
CA GLU A 83 -13.33 -15.83 10.08
C GLU A 83 -12.01 -16.12 9.35
N LEU A 84 -11.97 -15.83 8.05
CA LEU A 84 -10.84 -16.15 7.19
C LEU A 84 -9.61 -15.27 7.42
N LEU A 85 -9.75 -14.18 8.18
CA LEU A 85 -8.80 -13.07 8.23
C LEU A 85 -8.13 -12.85 9.59
N HIS A 86 -8.59 -13.50 10.68
CA HIS A 86 -8.04 -13.30 12.02
C HIS A 86 -6.51 -13.50 12.04
N ASN A 87 -6.03 -14.62 11.49
CA ASN A 87 -4.60 -14.95 11.42
C ASN A 87 -3.81 -14.03 10.46
N TYR A 88 -4.51 -13.28 9.60
CA TYR A 88 -3.93 -12.44 8.56
C TYR A 88 -3.89 -10.96 8.94
N MET A 89 -4.53 -10.58 10.04
CA MET A 89 -4.57 -9.22 10.55
C MET A 89 -3.18 -8.62 10.74
N TYR A 90 -2.24 -9.41 11.28
CA TYR A 90 -0.84 -8.99 11.42
C TYR A 90 -0.23 -8.61 10.06
N SER A 91 -0.44 -9.46 9.05
CA SER A 91 0.10 -9.26 7.71
C SER A 91 -0.47 -8.00 7.04
N ILE A 92 -1.76 -7.71 7.23
CA ILE A 92 -2.44 -6.52 6.71
C ILE A 92 -1.85 -5.27 7.37
N ARG A 93 -1.81 -5.23 8.70
CA ARG A 93 -1.22 -4.11 9.46
C ARG A 93 0.21 -3.83 9.05
N LYS A 94 1.04 -4.89 8.91
CA LYS A 94 2.43 -4.77 8.47
C LYS A 94 2.54 -4.18 7.06
N SER A 95 1.63 -4.56 6.15
CA SER A 95 1.62 -4.03 4.79
C SER A 95 1.23 -2.54 4.74
N MET A 96 0.25 -2.13 5.54
CA MET A 96 -0.15 -0.73 5.68
C MET A 96 0.98 0.09 6.28
N TYR A 97 1.60 -0.39 7.36
CA TYR A 97 2.73 0.30 8.02
C TYR A 97 3.89 0.54 7.04
N ARG A 98 4.31 -0.51 6.30
CA ARG A 98 5.36 -0.39 5.29
C ARG A 98 5.07 0.66 4.23
N LYS A 99 3.80 0.83 3.84
CA LYS A 99 3.41 1.86 2.87
C LYS A 99 3.36 3.25 3.48
N ARG A 100 2.81 3.40 4.70
CA ARG A 100 2.82 4.68 5.42
C ARG A 100 4.24 5.20 5.66
N ARG A 101 5.18 4.32 6.02
CA ARG A 101 6.59 4.67 6.23
C ARG A 101 7.31 5.17 4.98
N LYS A 102 6.76 4.96 3.78
CA LYS A 102 7.31 5.55 2.54
C LYS A 102 6.86 7.00 2.31
N ILE A 103 5.82 7.44 3.01
CA ILE A 103 5.23 8.77 2.89
C ILE A 103 5.63 9.64 4.08
N ILE A 104 5.60 9.06 5.29
CA ILE A 104 5.95 9.77 6.52
C ILE A 104 7.47 9.94 6.57
N PRO A 105 7.98 11.17 6.80
CA PRO A 105 9.41 11.41 6.94
C PRO A 105 10.01 10.59 8.08
N ALA A 106 11.30 10.28 7.97
CA ALA A 106 12.03 9.60 9.04
C ALA A 106 12.05 10.48 10.30
N ALA A 107 11.98 9.84 11.46
CA ALA A 107 12.17 10.54 12.71
C ALA A 107 13.59 11.12 12.75
N PRO A 108 13.75 12.39 13.13
CA PRO A 108 15.06 13.02 13.17
C PRO A 108 15.92 12.36 14.25
N THR A 109 17.19 12.18 13.95
CA THR A 109 18.17 11.52 14.83
C THR A 109 19.01 12.52 15.64
N SER A 110 18.97 13.79 15.26
CA SER A 110 19.67 14.88 15.93
C SER A 110 18.78 16.10 16.08
N LEU A 111 19.16 16.98 17.02
CA LEU A 111 18.50 18.27 17.20
C LEU A 111 18.57 19.14 15.93
N PHE A 112 19.72 19.11 15.23
CA PHE A 112 19.90 19.83 13.97
C PHE A 112 18.91 19.35 12.90
N GLU A 113 18.82 18.02 12.70
CA GLU A 113 17.90 17.43 11.74
C GLU A 113 16.44 17.75 12.09
N LEU A 114 16.09 17.69 13.37
CA LEU A 114 14.77 18.09 13.86
C LEU A 114 14.46 19.54 13.51
N ILE A 115 15.37 20.47 13.81
CA ILE A 115 15.21 21.90 13.48
C ILE A 115 15.03 22.11 11.98
N GLN A 116 15.83 21.43 11.15
CA GLN A 116 15.71 21.51 9.69
C GLN A 116 14.34 20.99 9.22
N GLN A 117 13.90 19.82 9.71
CA GLN A 117 12.60 19.27 9.37
C GLN A 117 11.43 20.18 9.81
N LEU A 118 11.52 20.82 10.98
CA LEU A 118 10.52 21.79 11.45
C LEU A 118 10.43 23.02 10.53
N LYS A 119 11.58 23.53 10.07
CA LYS A 119 11.64 24.66 9.13
C LYS A 119 11.03 24.30 7.77
N THR A 120 11.33 23.12 7.23
CA THR A 120 10.81 22.69 5.92
C THR A 120 9.30 22.44 5.92
N ASN A 121 8.74 21.92 7.02
CA ASN A 121 7.33 21.53 7.08
C ASN A 121 6.37 22.64 7.52
N SER A 122 6.86 23.85 7.82
CA SER A 122 6.08 25.05 8.20
C SER A 122 4.81 24.74 9.03
N LEU A 123 5.01 24.34 10.29
CA LEU A 123 3.90 23.87 11.13
C LEU A 123 2.98 25.03 11.57
N THR A 124 1.72 24.97 11.15
CA THR A 124 0.67 25.89 11.57
C THR A 124 -0.41 25.19 12.38
N THR A 125 -1.03 25.93 13.29
CA THR A 125 -2.22 25.50 14.03
C THR A 125 -3.45 25.58 13.11
N ASN A 126 -4.57 24.98 13.54
CA ASN A 126 -5.88 25.14 12.89
C ASN A 126 -6.40 26.59 12.85
N ARG A 127 -5.73 27.53 13.52
CA ARG A 127 -5.99 28.97 13.49
C ARG A 127 -4.95 29.75 12.65
N ASN A 128 -4.20 29.05 11.80
CA ASN A 128 -3.11 29.62 10.98
C ASN A 128 -2.01 30.36 11.77
N LYS A 129 -1.86 30.06 13.07
CA LYS A 129 -0.75 30.56 13.89
C LYS A 129 0.43 29.61 13.84
N THR A 130 1.65 30.12 13.94
CA THR A 130 2.87 29.32 14.07
C THR A 130 2.75 28.35 15.25
N PHE A 131 2.93 27.05 14.99
CA PHE A 131 2.77 26.01 16.01
C PHE A 131 3.98 25.91 16.95
N CYS A 132 5.18 26.06 16.39
CA CYS A 132 6.44 25.91 17.12
C CYS A 132 7.37 27.08 16.82
N HIS A 133 7.86 27.75 17.86
CA HIS A 133 8.90 28.74 17.73
C HIS A 133 10.27 28.03 17.80
N VAL A 134 11.02 28.08 16.70
CA VAL A 134 12.37 27.53 16.63
C VAL A 134 13.35 28.66 16.90
N ASN A 135 14.07 28.60 18.03
CA ASN A 135 15.05 29.62 18.38
C ASN A 135 16.27 29.51 17.46
N GLU A 136 16.41 30.44 16.52
CA GLU A 136 17.49 30.48 15.54
C GLU A 136 18.87 30.74 16.16
N LYS A 137 18.92 31.18 17.43
CA LYS A 137 20.15 31.50 18.16
C LYS A 137 20.79 30.32 18.88
N LEU A 138 20.19 29.11 18.81
CA LEU A 138 20.86 27.90 19.26
C LEU A 138 22.03 27.60 18.31
N LYS A 139 23.21 28.14 18.62
CA LYS A 139 24.48 27.71 18.03
C LYS A 139 24.66 26.24 18.39
N ILE A 140 24.45 25.36 17.42
CA ILE A 140 24.91 23.97 17.44
C ILE A 140 26.34 23.95 16.93
#